data_AF-A0A7Y2JUG1-F1
#
_entry.id   AF-A0A7Y2JUG1-F1
#
_cell.length_a   1.000
_cell.length_b   1.000
_cell.length_c   1.000
_cell.angle_alpha   90.00
_cell.angle_beta   90.00
_cell.angle_gamma   90.00
#
_symmetry.space_group_name_H-M   'P 1'
#
loop_
_entity.id
_entity.type
_entity.pdbx_description
1 polymer ?
#
loop_
_entity_poly.entity_id
_entity_poly.type
_entity_poly.pdbx_seq_one_letter_code
_entity_poly.pdbx_strand_id
1 'polypeptide(L)'
;MRTLLRLALLGTAFALATVALGWIAVPAVGVLWGLVSSAPHRPALTASAAALLAWAVLLTWTAFAGRLSALLERMGGILQVPGIILLIATLGLAGVLAALGALGGAEIRRLRAPL
;
A
#
# COMPACT_ATOMS: atom_id res chain seq x y z
N MET A 1 -8.39 19.48 6.04
CA MET A 1 -7.02 19.71 5.52
C MET A 1 -5.95 18.79 6.11
N ARG A 2 -5.80 18.66 7.43
CA ARG A 2 -4.78 17.79 8.06
C ARG A 2 -4.78 16.33 7.59
N THR A 3 -5.96 15.74 7.33
CA THR A 3 -6.10 14.35 6.87
C THR A 3 -5.60 14.15 5.44
N LEU A 4 -5.91 15.08 4.53
CA LEU A 4 -5.45 15.03 3.14
C LEU A 4 -3.92 15.16 3.06
N LEU A 5 -3.35 16.06 3.86
CA LEU A 5 -1.90 16.26 3.91
C LEU A 5 -1.17 15.03 4.46
N ARG A 6 -1.76 14.36 5.47
CA ARG A 6 -1.27 13.04 5.95
C ARG A 6 -1.36 11.96 4.88
N LEU A 7 -2.49 11.87 4.17
CA LEU A 7 -2.66 10.89 3.08
C LEU A 7 -1.67 11.13 1.95
N ALA A 8 -1.44 12.39 1.57
CA ALA A 8 -0.47 12.75 0.55
C ALA A 8 0.95 12.34 0.99
N LEU A 9 1.39 12.74 2.19
CA LEU A 9 2.70 12.38 2.73
C LEU A 9 2.88 10.86 2.82
N LEU A 10 1.88 10.16 3.35
CA LEU A 10 1.94 8.72 3.52
C LEU A 10 1.94 8.01 2.15
N GLY A 11 1.11 8.47 1.22
CA GLY A 11 1.08 7.97 -0.15
C GLY A 11 2.42 8.17 -0.86
N THR A 12 3.06 9.34 -0.72
CA THR A 12 4.39 9.58 -1.26
C THR A 12 5.44 8.67 -0.61
N ALA A 13 5.39 8.46 0.70
CA ALA A 13 6.29 7.54 1.39
C ALA A 13 6.13 6.09 0.90
N PHE A 14 4.89 5.62 0.75
CA PHE A 14 4.59 4.31 0.16
C PHE A 14 5.12 4.19 -1.27
N ALA A 15 4.89 5.20 -2.12
CA ALA A 15 5.35 5.19 -3.50
C ALA A 15 6.88 5.15 -3.59
N LEU A 16 7.58 6.02 -2.87
CA LEU A 16 9.05 6.07 -2.85
C LEU A 16 9.66 4.79 -2.29
N ALA A 17 9.13 4.29 -1.17
CA ALA A 17 9.65 3.06 -0.57
C ALA A 17 9.43 1.86 -1.48
N THR A 18 8.29 1.80 -2.18
CA THR A 18 8.00 0.73 -3.15
C THR A 18 8.94 0.76 -4.35
N VAL A 19 9.27 1.96 -4.85
CA VAL A 19 10.23 2.09 -5.96
C VAL A 19 11.63 1.67 -5.53
N ALA A 20 12.04 2.00 -4.29
CA ALA A 20 13.39 1.72 -3.81
C ALA A 20 13.60 0.27 -3.32
N LEU A 21 12.62 -0.30 -2.61
CA LEU A 21 12.73 -1.58 -1.89
C LEU A 21 11.76 -2.65 -2.43
N GLY A 22 10.99 -2.32 -3.47
CA GLY A 22 9.98 -3.21 -4.03
C GLY A 22 8.77 -3.39 -3.11
N TRP A 23 8.04 -4.48 -3.33
CA TRP A 23 6.76 -4.75 -2.66
C TRP A 23 6.83 -4.96 -1.14
N ILE A 24 7.98 -5.38 -0.60
CA ILE A 24 8.20 -5.54 0.85
C ILE A 24 8.12 -4.18 1.58
N ALA A 25 8.32 -3.08 0.87
CA ALA A 25 8.20 -1.75 1.42
C ALA A 25 6.80 -1.44 1.97
N VAL A 26 5.75 -2.02 1.39
CA VAL A 26 4.36 -1.75 1.77
C VAL A 26 4.07 -2.15 3.22
N PRO A 27 4.26 -3.42 3.63
CA PRO A 27 4.04 -3.78 5.02
C PRO A 27 5.00 -3.03 5.96
N ALA A 28 6.25 -2.77 5.56
CA ALA A 28 7.22 -2.04 6.39
C ALA A 28 6.78 -0.59 6.69
N VAL A 29 6.36 0.17 5.67
CA VAL A 29 5.81 1.52 5.85
C VAL A 29 4.50 1.47 6.64
N GLY A 30 3.67 0.44 6.40
CA GLY A 30 2.49 0.15 7.21
C GLY A 30 2.83 0.02 8.70
N VAL A 31 3.82 -0.80 9.06
CA VAL A 31 4.29 -0.99 10.44
C VAL A 31 4.80 0.32 11.04
N LEU A 32 5.65 1.06 10.33
CA LEU A 32 6.17 2.35 10.81
C LEU A 32 5.04 3.35 11.07
N TRP A 33 4.06 3.41 10.16
CA TRP A 33 2.88 4.24 10.37
C TRP A 33 2.08 3.77 11.58
N GLY A 34 1.85 2.47 11.70
CA GLY A 34 1.18 1.84 12.84
C GLY A 34 1.84 2.14 14.17
N LEU A 35 3.17 2.27 14.22
CA LEU A 35 3.95 2.64 15.41
C LEU A 35 3.81 4.13 15.75
N VAL A 36 3.90 5.01 14.76
CA VAL A 36 3.92 6.48 14.97
C VAL A 36 2.53 7.08 15.11
N SER A 37 1.49 6.46 14.51
CA SER A 37 0.16 7.07 14.48
C SER A 37 -0.52 7.07 15.85
N SER A 38 -0.55 8.21 16.53
CA SER A 38 -1.27 8.40 17.81
C SER A 38 -2.80 8.46 17.63
N ALA A 39 -3.31 8.28 16.40
CA ALA A 39 -4.72 8.51 16.08
C ALA A 39 -5.59 7.34 16.58
N PRO A 40 -6.59 7.62 17.45
CA PRO A 40 -7.37 6.57 18.12
C PRO A 40 -8.35 5.81 17.20
N HIS A 41 -8.67 6.30 16.00
CA HIS A 41 -9.81 5.80 15.22
C HIS A 41 -9.46 5.27 13.82
N ARG A 42 -8.66 4.20 13.72
CA ARG A 42 -8.42 3.36 12.51
C ARG A 42 -7.13 3.65 11.71
N PRO A 43 -5.93 3.40 12.29
CA PRO A 43 -4.66 3.50 11.56
C PRO A 43 -4.60 2.59 10.33
N ALA A 44 -5.22 1.40 10.40
CA ALA A 44 -5.30 0.45 9.29
C ALA A 44 -6.00 1.00 8.06
N LEU A 45 -7.14 1.69 8.22
CA LEU A 45 -7.88 2.28 7.10
C LEU A 45 -7.08 3.39 6.42
N THR A 46 -6.39 4.23 7.19
CA THR A 46 -5.56 5.30 6.62
C THR A 46 -4.35 4.76 5.86
N ALA A 47 -3.69 3.72 6.38
CA ALA A 47 -2.58 3.06 5.70
C ALA A 47 -3.04 2.33 4.45
N SER A 48 -4.18 1.63 4.51
CA SER A 48 -4.75 0.91 3.38
C SER A 48 -5.15 1.86 2.25
N ALA A 49 -5.84 2.95 2.56
CA ALA A 49 -6.22 3.96 1.57
C ALA A 49 -5.01 4.66 0.94
N ALA A 50 -4.00 5.01 1.74
CA ALA A 50 -2.77 5.61 1.23
C ALA A 50 -1.98 4.64 0.34
N ALA A 51 -1.90 3.36 0.73
CA ALA A 51 -1.22 2.34 -0.06
C ALA A 51 -1.96 2.07 -1.37
N LEU A 52 -3.29 1.97 -1.35
CA LEU A 52 -4.10 1.83 -2.56
C LEU A 52 -3.87 2.99 -3.54
N LEU A 53 -3.87 4.23 -3.05
CA LEU A 53 -3.62 5.42 -3.88
C LEU A 53 -2.20 5.41 -4.46
N ALA A 54 -1.18 5.14 -3.62
CA ALA A 54 0.21 5.07 -4.07
C ALA A 54 0.41 3.99 -5.14
N TRP A 55 -0.18 2.80 -4.91
CA TRP A 55 -0.08 1.67 -5.83
C TRP A 55 -0.84 1.92 -7.13
N ALA A 56 -2.01 2.55 -7.07
CA ALA A 56 -2.76 2.97 -8.24
C ALA A 56 -1.94 3.95 -9.09
N VAL A 57 -1.32 4.96 -8.47
CA VAL A 57 -0.44 5.92 -9.18
C VAL A 57 0.74 5.21 -9.84
N LEU A 58 1.40 4.27 -9.14
CA LEU A 58 2.50 3.50 -9.71
C LEU A 58 2.05 2.62 -10.89
N LEU A 59 0.89 1.97 -10.79
CA LEU A 59 0.33 1.17 -11.87
C LEU A 59 -0.07 2.04 -13.06
N THR A 60 -0.69 3.19 -12.84
CA THR A 60 -1.00 4.15 -13.91
C THR A 60 0.28 4.65 -14.59
N TRP A 61 1.32 4.96 -13.83
CA TRP A 61 2.62 5.35 -14.38
C TRP A 61 3.25 4.25 -15.25
N THR A 62 3.22 2.99 -14.79
CA THR A 62 3.74 1.85 -15.56
C THR A 62 2.87 1.50 -16.77
N ALA A 63 1.56 1.82 -16.74
CA ALA A 63 0.66 1.75 -17.88
C ALA A 63 1.05 2.75 -18.97
N PHE A 64 1.33 4.01 -18.60
CA PHE A 64 1.81 5.02 -19.54
C PHE A 64 3.17 4.66 -20.16
N ALA A 65 4.01 3.92 -19.43
CA ALA A 65 5.28 3.40 -19.97
C ALA A 65 5.10 2.18 -20.92
N GLY A 66 3.87 1.71 -21.17
CA GLY A 66 3.57 0.56 -22.04
C GLY A 66 3.98 -0.81 -21.49
N ARG A 67 4.57 -0.87 -20.28
CA ARG A 67 5.07 -2.11 -19.67
C ARG A 67 3.96 -2.92 -19.01
N LEU A 68 2.93 -2.24 -18.48
CA LEU A 68 1.85 -2.90 -17.76
C LEU A 68 0.94 -3.72 -18.69
N SER A 69 0.56 -3.18 -19.86
CA SER A 69 -0.29 -3.88 -20.83
C SER A 69 0.36 -5.17 -21.32
N ALA A 70 1.65 -5.10 -21.69
CA ALA A 70 2.41 -6.28 -22.11
C ALA A 70 2.53 -7.35 -21.00
N LEU A 71 2.65 -6.93 -19.73
CA LEU A 71 2.67 -7.85 -18.60
C LEU A 71 1.30 -8.50 -18.37
N LEU A 72 0.23 -7.71 -18.42
CA LEU A 72 -1.14 -8.19 -18.19
C LEU A 72 -1.60 -9.14 -19.28
N GLU A 73 -1.24 -8.90 -20.55
CA GLU A 73 -1.54 -9.82 -21.65
C GLU A 73 -0.80 -11.15 -21.48
N ARG A 74 0.50 -11.12 -21.16
CA ARG A 74 1.30 -12.33 -20.95
C ARG A 74 0.81 -13.14 -19.76
N MET A 75 0.58 -12.48 -18.63
CA MET A 75 0.09 -13.13 -17.42
C MET A 75 -1.35 -13.61 -17.57
N GLY A 76 -2.20 -12.84 -18.26
CA GLY A 76 -3.58 -13.24 -18.54
C GLY A 76 -3.67 -14.46 -19.46
N GLY A 77 -2.77 -14.58 -20.44
CA GLY A 77 -2.65 -15.77 -21.27
C GLY A 77 -2.20 -17.01 -20.49
N ILE A 78 -1.25 -16.86 -19.56
CA ILE A 78 -0.73 -17.97 -18.74
C ILE A 78 -1.76 -18.43 -17.70
N LEU A 79 -2.36 -17.48 -16.97
CA LEU A 79 -3.28 -17.76 -15.88
C LEU A 79 -4.70 -18.05 -16.37
N GLN A 80 -4.99 -17.79 -17.65
CA GLN A 80 -6.35 -17.79 -18.23
C GLN A 80 -7.32 -16.89 -17.47
N VAL A 81 -6.81 -15.78 -16.91
CA VAL A 81 -7.60 -14.81 -16.15
C VAL A 81 -7.51 -13.44 -16.83
N PRO A 82 -8.61 -12.69 -16.95
CA PRO A 82 -8.57 -11.30 -17.43
C PRO A 82 -7.58 -10.45 -16.63
N GLY A 83 -6.74 -9.67 -17.33
CA GLY A 83 -5.71 -8.83 -16.69
C GLY A 83 -6.27 -7.83 -15.67
N ILE A 84 -7.53 -7.41 -15.80
CA ILE A 84 -8.18 -6.54 -14.81
C ILE A 84 -8.29 -7.19 -13.42
N ILE A 85 -8.47 -8.52 -13.36
CA ILE A 85 -8.54 -9.25 -12.10
C ILE A 85 -7.18 -9.23 -11.41
N LEU A 86 -6.08 -9.37 -12.18
CA LEU A 86 -4.73 -9.22 -11.65
C LEU A 86 -4.51 -7.81 -11.09
N LEU A 87 -5.00 -6.79 -11.79
CA LEU A 87 -4.91 -5.39 -11.37
C LEU A 87 -5.64 -5.15 -10.03
N ILE A 88 -6.89 -5.63 -9.93
CA ILE A 88 -7.70 -5.57 -8.70
C ILE A 88 -7.03 -6.35 -7.57
N ALA A 89 -6.55 -7.56 -7.85
CA ALA A 89 -5.86 -8.39 -6.86
C ALA A 89 -4.59 -7.72 -6.33
N THR A 90 -3.81 -7.07 -7.21
CA THR A 90 -2.57 -6.38 -6.82
C THR A 90 -2.88 -5.16 -5.95
N LEU A 91 -3.90 -4.37 -6.31
CA LEU A 91 -4.36 -3.26 -5.48
C LEU A 91 -4.86 -3.74 -4.12
N GLY A 92 -5.71 -4.77 -4.12
CA GLY A 92 -6.23 -5.39 -2.89
C GLY A 92 -5.11 -5.88 -1.99
N LEU A 93 -4.12 -6.57 -2.55
CA LEU A 93 -2.95 -7.05 -1.83
C LEU A 93 -2.17 -5.90 -1.17
N ALA A 94 -1.90 -4.82 -1.90
CA ALA A 94 -1.21 -3.66 -1.35
C ALA A 94 -1.99 -3.03 -0.18
N GLY A 95 -3.31 -2.89 -0.34
CA GLY A 95 -4.19 -2.39 0.72
C GLY A 95 -4.18 -3.28 1.96
N VAL A 96 -4.25 -4.61 1.79
CA VAL A 96 -4.22 -5.59 2.88
C VAL A 96 -2.87 -5.59 3.58
N LEU A 97 -1.76 -5.60 2.84
CA LEU A 97 -0.40 -5.57 3.43
C LEU A 97 -0.17 -4.31 4.26
N ALA A 98 -0.60 -3.14 3.75
CA ALA A 98 -0.48 -1.89 4.50
C ALA A 98 -1.35 -1.88 5.75
N ALA A 99 -2.58 -2.43 5.67
CA ALA A 99 -3.46 -2.56 6.82
C ALA A 99 -2.88 -3.49 7.89
N LEU A 100 -2.39 -4.68 7.49
CA LEU A 100 -1.77 -5.65 8.39
C LEU A 100 -0.50 -5.08 9.03
N GLY A 101 0.35 -4.40 8.26
CA GLY A 101 1.52 -3.69 8.79
C GLY A 101 1.11 -2.66 9.84
N ALA A 102 0.12 -1.81 9.53
CA ALA A 102 -0.35 -0.79 10.46
C ALA A 102 -0.99 -1.36 11.74
N LEU A 103 -1.70 -2.48 11.64
CA LEU A 103 -2.21 -3.21 12.81
C LEU A 103 -1.07 -3.77 13.65
N GLY A 104 -0.09 -4.44 13.04
CA GLY A 104 1.07 -4.97 13.75
C GLY A 104 1.88 -3.88 14.46
N GLY A 105 2.13 -2.75 13.79
CA GLY A 105 2.79 -1.60 14.39
C GLY A 105 1.99 -0.98 15.55
N ALA A 106 0.66 -0.92 15.43
CA ALA A 106 -0.20 -0.42 16.50
C ALA A 106 -0.18 -1.34 17.73
N GLU A 107 -0.13 -2.66 17.52
CA GLU A 107 -0.06 -3.64 18.60
C GLU A 107 1.28 -3.58 19.34
N ILE A 108 2.40 -3.46 18.61
CA ILE A 108 3.72 -3.25 19.21
C ILE A 108 3.75 -1.98 20.07
N ARG A 109 3.12 -0.89 19.60
CA ARG A 109 3.00 0.33 20.41
C ARG A 109 2.19 0.09 21.69
N ARG A 110 1.06 -0.63 21.60
CA ARG A 110 0.21 -0.96 22.77
C ARG A 110 1.00 -1.71 23.83
N LEU A 111 1.79 -2.72 23.42
CA LEU A 111 2.65 -3.49 24.33
C LEU A 111 3.76 -2.66 24.98
N ARG A 112 4.17 -1.54 24.37
CA ARG A 112 5.21 -0.64 24.90
C ARG A 112 4.69 0.50 25.77
N ALA A 113 3.38 0.73 25.85
CA ALA A 113 2.84 1.76 26.72
C ALA A 113 2.88 1.27 28.18
N PRO A 114 3.61 1.93 29.10
CA PRO A 114 3.57 1.57 30.52
C PRO A 114 2.17 1.82 31.08
N LEU A 115 1.70 0.89 31.94
CA LEU A 115 0.46 0.99 32.71
C LEU A 115 0.39 2.29 33.51
#